data_AF-A0A3D2B3Y6-F1
#
_entry.id   AF-A0A3D2B3Y6-F1
#
_cell.length_a   1.000
_cell.length_b   1.000
_cell.length_c   1.000
_cell.angle_alpha   90.00
_cell.angle_beta   90.00
_cell.angle_gamma   90.00
#
_symmetry.space_group_name_H-M   'P 1'
#
loop_
_entity.id
_entity.type
_entity.pdbx_description
1 polymer ?
#
loop_
_entity_poly.entity_id
_entity_poly.type
_entity_poly.pdbx_seq_one_letter_code
_entity_poly.pdbx_strand_id
1 'polypeptide(L)' 'LRALLAQPQALLLDEPFSRLDKTLRDQFRRWVFAEVRARRIPVVQVTHDEEDIPAEGRVLAMENWQ' A
#
# COMPACT_ATOMS: atom_id res chain seq x y z
N LEU A 1 -3.57 -7.66 6.92
CA LEU A 1 -4.39 -7.67 8.16
C LEU A 1 -3.56 -7.84 9.43
N ARG A 2 -2.75 -8.89 9.59
CA ARG A 2 -1.94 -9.10 10.81
C ARG A 2 -1.09 -7.88 11.21
N ALA A 3 -0.45 -7.23 10.25
CA ALA A 3 0.31 -6.01 10.51
C ALA A 3 -0.55 -4.88 11.10
N LEU A 4 -1.77 -4.66 10.61
CA LEU A 4 -2.70 -3.64 11.12
C LEU A 4 -3.29 -4.00 12.50
N LEU A 5 -3.41 -5.30 12.82
CA LEU A 5 -3.87 -5.74 14.14
C LEU A 5 -2.87 -5.40 15.25
N ALA A 6 -1.58 -5.29 14.91
CA ALA A 6 -0.53 -4.90 15.85
C ALA A 6 -0.51 -3.39 16.18
N GLN A 7 -1.45 -2.60 15.62
CA GLN A 7 -1.52 -1.14 15.80
C GLN A 7 -0.16 -0.45 15.54
N PRO A 8 0.43 -0.64 14.35
CA PRO A 8 1.78 -0.19 14.09
C PRO A 8 1.83 1.33 13.95
N GLN A 9 2.97 1.92 14.29
CA GLN A 9 3.20 3.36 14.09
C GLN A 9 3.57 3.70 12.64
N ALA A 10 3.95 2.73 11.82
CA ALA A 10 4.24 2.85 10.41
C ALA A 10 4.09 1.50 9.70
N LEU A 11 3.89 1.51 8.39
CA LEU A 11 3.74 0.29 7.59
C LEU A 11 4.69 0.32 6.39
N LEU A 12 5.44 -0.77 6.21
CA LEU A 12 6.16 -1.05 4.97
C LEU A 12 5.40 -2.15 4.23
N LEU A 13 5.02 -1.88 2.98
CA LEU A 13 4.32 -2.81 2.11
C LEU A 13 5.19 -3.13 0.91
N ASP A 14 5.52 -4.41 0.74
CA ASP A 14 6.28 -4.90 -0.40
C ASP A 14 5.37 -5.78 -1.26
N GLU A 15 5.03 -5.28 -2.46
CA GLU A 15 4.10 -5.90 -3.41
C GLU A 15 2.79 -6.44 -2.77
N PRO A 16 2.09 -5.63 -1.96
CA PRO A 16 1.06 -6.11 -1.04
C PRO A 16 -0.18 -6.71 -1.72
N PHE A 17 -0.39 -6.42 -3.00
CA PHE A 17 -1.60 -6.78 -3.75
C PHE A 17 -1.35 -7.74 -4.93
N SER A 18 -0.10 -8.10 -5.18
CA SER A 18 0.36 -8.88 -6.35
C SER A 18 -0.27 -10.27 -6.51
N ARG A 19 -0.78 -10.87 -5.43
CA ARG A 19 -1.36 -12.23 -5.44
C ARG A 19 -2.89 -12.26 -5.48
N LEU A 20 -3.54 -11.12 -5.67
CA LEU A 20 -5.00 -11.02 -5.69
C LEU A 20 -5.50 -10.94 -7.13
N ASP A 21 -6.68 -11.51 -7.39
CA ASP A 21 -7.39 -11.21 -8.64
C ASP A 21 -7.77 -9.72 -8.70
N LYS A 22 -8.05 -9.22 -9.91
CA LYS A 22 -8.29 -7.78 -10.14
C LYS A 22 -9.39 -7.19 -9.25
N THR A 23 -10.51 -7.91 -9.11
CA THR A 23 -11.67 -7.43 -8.35
C THR A 23 -11.40 -7.40 -6.85
N LEU A 24 -10.73 -8.43 -6.32
CA LEU A 24 -10.32 -8.50 -4.93
C LEU A 24 -9.21 -7.50 -4.61
N ARG A 25 -8.24 -7.35 -5.52
CA ARG A 25 -7.15 -6.35 -5.45
C ARG A 25 -7.71 -4.95 -5.26
N ASP A 26 -8.64 -4.53 -6.11
CA ASP A 26 -9.22 -3.19 -6.05
C ASP A 26 -9.97 -2.93 -4.73
N GLN A 27 -10.76 -3.89 -4.27
CA GLN A 27 -11.47 -3.79 -3.00
C GLN A 27 -10.52 -3.73 -1.81
N PHE A 28 -9.54 -4.63 -1.79
CA PHE A 28 -8.59 -4.74 -0.70
C PHE A 28 -7.66 -3.53 -0.63
N ARG A 29 -7.19 -3.03 -1.78
CA ARG A 29 -6.41 -1.79 -1.89
C ARG A 29 -7.16 -0.60 -1.30
N ARG A 30 -8.41 -0.39 -1.73
CA ARG A 30 -9.26 0.70 -1.19
C ARG A 30 -9.43 0.59 0.32
N TRP A 31 -9.66 -0.63 0.81
CA TRP A 31 -9.80 -0.88 2.24
C TRP A 31 -8.51 -0.59 3.02
N VAL A 32 -7.36 -1.10 2.58
CA VAL A 32 -6.06 -0.88 3.25
C VAL A 32 -5.76 0.62 3.34
N PHE A 33 -5.88 1.35 2.25
CA PHE A 33 -5.58 2.79 2.25
C PHE A 33 -6.58 3.62 3.05
N ALA A 34 -7.86 3.23 3.09
CA ALA A 34 -8.82 3.86 3.98
C ALA A 34 -8.45 3.64 5.46
N GLU A 35 -8.06 2.42 5.82
CA GLU A 35 -7.74 2.06 7.20
C GLU A 35 -6.49 2.78 7.72
N VAL A 36 -5.39 2.78 6.94
CA VAL A 36 -4.15 3.46 7.33
C VAL A 36 -4.36 4.98 7.44
N ARG A 37 -5.18 5.58 6.57
CA ARG A 37 -5.54 7.00 6.67
C ARG A 37 -6.35 7.31 7.91
N ALA A 38 -7.38 6.51 8.20
CA ALA A 38 -8.22 6.68 9.40
C ALA A 38 -7.40 6.61 10.69
N ARG A 39 -6.40 5.73 10.72
CA ARG A 39 -5.48 5.56 11.86
C ARG A 39 -4.26 6.47 11.83
N ARG A 40 -4.08 7.29 10.79
CA ARG A 40 -2.90 8.13 10.55
C ARG A 40 -1.58 7.34 10.58
N ILE A 41 -1.59 6.14 10.04
CA ILE A 41 -0.40 5.29 9.92
C ILE A 41 0.34 5.70 8.63
N PRO A 42 1.56 6.24 8.70
CA PRO A 42 2.39 6.46 7.52
C PRO A 42 2.73 5.14 6.84
N VAL A 43 2.70 5.13 5.51
CA VAL A 43 2.96 3.94 4.69
C VAL A 43 4.07 4.23 3.69
N VAL A 44 5.02 3.32 3.59
CA VAL A 44 5.93 3.19 2.45
C VAL A 44 5.51 1.93 1.70
N GLN A 45 5.25 2.08 0.40
CA GLN A 45 4.88 0.97 -0.47
C GLN A 45 5.91 0.84 -1.59
N VAL A 46 6.32 -0.38 -1.86
CA VAL A 46 7.09 -0.78 -3.04
C VAL A 46 6.15 -1.56 -3.94
N THR A 47 6.05 -1.13 -5.19
CA THR A 47 5.23 -1.80 -6.22
C THR A 47 5.76 -1.50 -7.62
N HIS A 48 5.56 -2.43 -8.53
CA HIS A 48 5.74 -2.24 -9.98
C HIS A 48 4.43 -1.92 -10.72
N ASP A 49 3.30 -1.81 -10.02
CA ASP A 49 1.98 -1.58 -10.62
C ASP A 49 1.46 -0.18 -10.28
N GLU A 50 1.28 0.64 -11.32
CA GLU A 50 0.81 2.01 -11.19
C GLU A 50 -0.60 2.12 -10.60
N GLU A 51 -1.46 1.11 -10.79
CA GLU A 51 -2.80 1.13 -10.22
C GLU A 51 -2.77 1.04 -8.69
N ASP A 52 -1.68 0.54 -8.09
CA ASP A 52 -1.53 0.44 -6.64
C ASP A 52 -1.10 1.74 -5.95
N ILE A 53 -0.84 2.79 -6.73
CA ILE A 53 -0.50 4.12 -6.24
C ILE A 53 -1.78 4.83 -5.77
N PRO A 54 -1.90 5.22 -4.49
CA PRO A 54 -3.05 6.00 -4.03
C PRO A 54 -3.00 7.42 -4.61
N ALA A 55 -4.16 8.04 -4.81
CA ALA A 55 -4.28 9.36 -5.46
C ALA A 55 -3.43 10.47 -4.78
N GLU A 56 -3.36 10.46 -3.44
CA GLU A 56 -2.54 11.36 -2.63
C GLU A 56 -1.11 10.85 -2.35
N GLY A 57 -0.69 9.77 -3.00
CA GLY A 57 0.64 9.18 -2.85
C GLY A 57 1.75 10.04 -3.45
N ARG A 58 2.89 10.09 -2.79
CA ARG A 58 4.14 10.61 -3.37
C ARG A 58 4.93 9.45 -3.95
N VAL A 59 5.25 9.53 -5.24
CA VAL A 59 5.96 8.47 -5.96
C VAL A 59 7.44 8.84 -6.07
N LEU A 60 8.31 7.88 -5.78
CA LEU A 60 9.74 7.96 -6.04
C LEU A 60 10.08 6.89 -7.07
N ALA A 61 10.43 7.30 -8.29
CA ALA A 61 10.86 6.37 -9.33
C ALA A 61 12.24 5.80 -8.97
N MET A 62 12.35 4.48 -8.92
CA MET A 62 13.59 3.77 -8.56
C MET A 62 14.44 3.35 -9.77
N GLU A 63 14.08 3.81 -10.98
CA GLU A 63 14.69 3.39 -12.26
C GLU A 63 16.22 3.56 -12.33
N ASN A 64 16.81 4.41 -11.49
CA ASN A 64 18.24 4.72 -11.49
C ASN A 64 18.91 4.52 -10.11
N TRP A 65 18.34 3.69 -9.23
CA TRP A 65 18.99 3.36 -7.96
C TRP A 65 20.17 2.40 -8.21
N GLN A 66 21.40 2.93 -8.07
CA GLN A 66 22.66 2.17 -8.03
C GLN A 66 23.04 1.80 -6.59
#